data_AF-A0A510E075-F1
#
_entry.id   AF-A0A510E075-F1
#
_cell.length_a   1.000
_cell.length_b   1.000
_cell.length_c   1.000
_cell.angle_alpha   90.00
_cell.angle_beta   90.00
_cell.angle_gamma   90.00
#
_symmetry.space_group_name_H-M   'P 1'
#
loop_
_entity.id
_entity.type
_entity.pdbx_description
1 polymer ?
#
loop_
_entity_poly.entity_id
_entity_poly.type
_entity_poly.pdbx_seq_one_letter_code
_entity_poly.pdbx_strand_id
1 'polypeptide(L)'
;MRFEGVVEGIRYQPTFRLPKLETFEDLEDGIKRRAFFNYSHEGQNLAVSWWVSPKRTRSYPYARVYNTLQSQKRVTIIPIVKDEGKGGDRDFLQWDTVSLMTLLQVYVVVAYYERATLNHRIKKVSRIII
;
A
#
# COMPACT_ATOMS: atom_id res chain seq x y z
N MET A 1 -11.27 50.44 -7.22
CA MET A 1 -9.79 50.32 -7.25
C MET A 1 -9.47 48.85 -7.50
N ARG A 2 -8.81 48.52 -8.61
CA ARG A 2 -8.48 47.13 -9.01
C ARG A 2 -6.96 47.00 -8.93
N PHE A 3 -6.47 46.04 -8.16
CA PHE A 3 -5.06 45.70 -8.12
C PHE A 3 -4.84 44.47 -8.99
N GLU A 4 -3.98 44.61 -10.00
CA GLU A 4 -3.50 43.52 -10.83
C GLU A 4 -2.00 43.38 -10.57
N GLY A 5 -1.57 42.18 -10.20
CA GLY A 5 -0.18 41.87 -9.88
C GLY A 5 0.21 40.56 -10.54
N VAL A 6 1.31 40.58 -11.31
CA VAL A 6 1.87 39.41 -11.99
C VAL A 6 3.01 38.88 -11.12
N VAL A 7 2.97 37.59 -10.78
CA VAL A 7 4.06 36.95 -10.04
C VAL A 7 5.12 36.52 -11.05
N GLU A 8 6.21 37.29 -11.14
CA GLU A 8 7.36 36.98 -11.97
C GLU A 8 8.52 36.41 -11.12
N GLY A 9 9.34 35.53 -11.68
CA GLY A 9 10.57 35.06 -11.02
C GLY A 9 10.42 33.87 -10.07
N ILE A 10 9.37 33.05 -10.20
CA ILE A 10 9.26 31.78 -9.45
C ILE A 10 10.42 30.85 -9.85
N ARG A 11 11.43 30.73 -8.98
CA ARG A 11 12.48 29.72 -9.07
C ARG A 11 12.09 28.55 -8.17
N TYR A 12 11.56 27.49 -8.77
CA TYR A 12 11.27 26.25 -8.05
C TYR A 12 12.24 25.14 -8.47
N GLN A 13 12.73 24.39 -7.50
CA GLN A 13 13.47 23.16 -7.74
C GLN A 13 12.58 21.99 -7.33
N PRO A 14 11.97 21.25 -8.27
CA PRO A 14 11.17 20.09 -7.93
C PRO A 14 12.06 19.06 -7.23
N THR A 15 11.80 18.80 -5.96
CA THR A 15 12.42 17.68 -5.25
C THR A 15 11.36 16.60 -5.02
N PHE A 16 11.48 15.49 -5.75
CA PHE A 16 10.67 14.30 -5.51
C PHE A 16 11.23 13.57 -4.28
N ARG A 17 10.81 13.99 -3.09
CA ARG A 17 11.27 13.37 -1.83
C ARG A 17 10.42 12.15 -1.53
N LEU A 18 10.92 10.98 -1.91
CA LEU A 18 10.38 9.72 -1.42
C LEU A 18 10.77 9.52 0.05
N PRO A 19 9.90 8.89 0.86
CA PRO A 19 10.21 8.63 2.26
C PRO A 19 11.33 7.60 2.36
N LYS A 20 12.17 7.68 3.40
CA LYS A 20 13.15 6.62 3.66
C LYS A 20 12.42 5.33 4.07
N LEU A 21 12.83 4.20 3.49
CA LEU A 21 12.32 2.88 3.85
C LEU A 21 13.14 2.32 5.01
N GLU A 22 12.48 1.97 6.11
CA GLU A 22 13.09 1.15 7.17
C GLU A 22 13.24 -0.30 6.66
N THR A 23 14.33 -0.96 7.03
CA THR A 23 14.60 -2.35 6.63
C THR A 23 14.21 -3.32 7.73
N PHE A 24 13.51 -4.39 7.35
CA PHE A 24 13.12 -5.50 8.22
C PHE A 24 13.56 -6.82 7.57
N GLU A 25 14.05 -7.76 8.39
CA GLU A 25 14.35 -9.13 7.97
C GLU A 25 13.15 -10.07 8.16
N ASP A 26 12.27 -9.73 9.11
CA ASP A 26 10.99 -10.40 9.31
C ASP A 26 9.85 -9.61 8.66
N LEU A 27 9.12 -10.28 7.77
CA LEU A 27 8.00 -9.70 7.04
C LEU A 27 6.83 -9.40 7.99
N GLU A 28 6.60 -10.23 9.00
CA GLU A 28 5.48 -10.06 9.92
C GLU A 28 5.69 -8.82 10.81
N ASP A 29 6.91 -8.62 11.33
CA ASP A 29 7.27 -7.41 12.09
C ASP A 29 7.15 -6.14 11.22
N GLY A 30 7.62 -6.19 9.97
CA GLY A 30 7.51 -5.09 9.01
C GLY A 30 6.06 -4.66 8.77
N ILE A 31 5.16 -5.62 8.53
CA ILE A 31 3.72 -5.37 8.32
C ILE A 31 3.04 -4.77 9.54
N LYS A 32 3.39 -5.25 10.75
CA LYS A 32 2.81 -4.74 12.01
C LYS A 32 3.21 -3.29 12.28
N ARG A 33 4.42 -2.88 11.89
CA ARG A 33 4.99 -1.56 12.24
C ARG A 33 4.81 -0.50 11.16
N ARG A 34 4.82 -0.90 9.89
CA ARG A 34 4.87 0.03 8.75
C ARG A 34 3.96 -0.42 7.61
N ALA A 35 3.41 0.55 6.90
CA ALA A 35 2.59 0.32 5.71
C ALA A 35 3.43 0.16 4.42
N PHE A 36 4.69 0.58 4.48
CA PHE A 36 5.70 0.43 3.43
C PHE A 36 7.08 0.32 4.09
N PHE A 37 7.93 -0.58 3.60
CA PHE A 37 9.24 -0.86 4.17
C PHE A 37 10.12 -1.62 3.17
N ASN A 38 11.40 -1.78 3.49
CA ASN A 38 12.30 -2.66 2.76
C ASN A 38 12.37 -4.02 3.47
N TYR A 39 12.11 -5.10 2.76
CA TYR A 39 12.25 -6.46 3.23
C TYR A 39 13.57 -7.04 2.72
N SER A 40 14.45 -7.42 3.65
CA SER A 40 15.74 -8.01 3.33
C SER A 40 15.71 -9.51 3.62
N HIS A 41 15.91 -10.33 2.60
CA HIS A 41 15.97 -11.78 2.74
C HIS A 41 17.10 -12.34 1.88
N GLU A 42 18.02 -13.11 2.50
CA GLU A 42 19.16 -13.75 1.83
C GLU A 42 19.97 -12.81 0.92
N GLY A 43 20.20 -11.57 1.38
CA GLY A 43 20.95 -10.55 0.64
C GLY A 43 20.17 -9.86 -0.48
N GLN A 44 18.89 -10.18 -0.67
CA GLN A 44 18.00 -9.46 -1.58
C GLN A 44 17.12 -8.48 -0.83
N ASN A 45 17.01 -7.26 -1.38
CA ASN A 45 16.15 -6.20 -0.87
C ASN A 45 14.93 -6.00 -1.75
N LEU A 46 13.76 -5.99 -1.12
CA LEU A 46 12.45 -5.85 -1.75
C LEU A 46 11.70 -4.69 -1.07
N ALA A 47 11.31 -3.67 -1.82
CA ALA A 47 10.43 -2.66 -1.26
C ALA A 47 9.00 -3.19 -1.22
N VAL A 48 8.51 -3.42 -0.01
CA VAL A 48 7.18 -3.95 0.26
C VAL A 48 6.27 -2.78 0.62
N SER A 49 5.11 -2.74 -0.03
CA SER A 49 3.97 -1.91 0.36
C SER A 49 2.79 -2.83 0.64
N TRP A 50 1.89 -2.45 1.54
CA TRP A 50 0.67 -3.21 1.73
C TRP A 50 -0.53 -2.33 2.02
N TRP A 51 -1.71 -2.86 1.70
CA TRP A 51 -2.94 -2.14 1.92
C TRP A 51 -3.43 -2.42 3.33
N VAL A 52 -3.27 -1.42 4.22
CA VAL A 52 -3.61 -1.51 5.67
C VAL A 52 -5.03 -1.99 5.94
N SER A 53 -5.90 -1.77 4.97
CA SER A 53 -7.27 -2.21 5.02
C SER A 53 -7.63 -2.94 3.73
N PRO A 54 -8.57 -3.90 3.81
CA PRO A 54 -9.03 -4.57 2.61
C PRO A 54 -9.64 -3.55 1.66
N LYS A 55 -9.54 -3.86 0.35
CA LYS A 55 -10.28 -3.16 -0.70
C LYS A 55 -11.73 -2.97 -0.21
N ARG A 56 -12.23 -1.72 -0.26
CA ARG A 56 -13.52 -1.16 0.27
C ARG A 56 -13.42 -0.30 1.54
N THR A 57 -12.31 -0.30 2.28
CA THR A 57 -12.13 0.70 3.35
C THR A 57 -11.55 1.98 2.71
N ARG A 58 -12.17 3.16 2.93
CA ARG A 58 -11.93 4.46 2.25
C ARG A 58 -10.48 5.00 2.24
N SER A 59 -9.50 4.26 2.72
CA SER A 59 -8.09 4.63 2.65
C SER A 59 -7.56 4.43 1.22
N TYR A 60 -7.15 5.51 0.56
CA TYR A 60 -6.52 5.46 -0.76
C TYR A 60 -5.21 4.65 -0.71
N PRO A 61 -5.16 3.43 -1.27
CA PRO A 61 -4.04 2.52 -1.02
C PRO A 61 -2.82 2.81 -1.91
N TYR A 62 -3.02 3.47 -3.06
CA TYR A 62 -1.99 3.71 -4.06
C TYR A 62 -0.86 4.63 -3.57
N ALA A 63 -1.11 5.53 -2.62
CA ALA A 63 -0.07 6.41 -2.07
C ALA A 63 1.12 5.63 -1.49
N ARG A 64 0.85 4.43 -0.93
CA ARG A 64 1.89 3.57 -0.33
C ARG A 64 2.76 2.88 -1.38
N VAL A 65 2.18 2.58 -2.54
CA VAL A 65 2.92 2.03 -3.69
C VAL A 65 3.88 3.08 -4.24
N TYR A 66 3.47 4.35 -4.27
CA TYR A 66 4.35 5.43 -4.72
C TYR A 66 5.56 5.62 -3.82
N ASN A 67 5.41 5.42 -2.51
CA ASN A 67 6.52 5.49 -1.55
C ASN A 67 7.62 4.44 -1.79
N THR A 68 7.30 3.32 -2.44
CA THR A 68 8.25 2.25 -2.75
C THR A 68 8.88 2.36 -4.14
N LEU A 69 8.51 3.37 -4.95
CA LEU A 69 9.03 3.56 -6.30
C LEU A 69 10.54 3.85 -6.38
N GLN A 70 11.19 4.21 -5.27
CA GLN A 70 12.66 4.37 -5.21
C GLN A 70 13.43 3.05 -5.35
N SER A 71 12.78 1.90 -5.16
CA SER A 71 13.44 0.60 -5.21
C SER A 71 13.27 -0.06 -6.57
N GLN A 72 14.26 -0.85 -6.98
CA GLN A 72 14.22 -1.61 -8.22
C GLN A 72 13.22 -2.76 -8.15
N LYS A 73 13.26 -3.56 -7.07
CA LYS A 73 12.34 -4.68 -6.82
C LYS A 73 11.24 -4.24 -5.86
N ARG A 74 9.99 -4.28 -6.33
CA ARG A 74 8.82 -3.67 -5.65
C ARG A 74 7.68 -4.65 -5.59
N VAL A 75 7.10 -4.81 -4.39
CA VAL A 75 5.97 -5.71 -4.15
C VAL A 75 4.86 -4.94 -3.44
N THR A 76 3.61 -5.20 -3.81
CA THR A 76 2.44 -4.73 -3.09
C THR A 76 1.57 -5.89 -2.65
N ILE A 77 1.19 -5.89 -1.37
CA ILE A 77 0.32 -6.90 -0.79
C ILE A 77 -1.09 -6.30 -0.68
N ILE A 78 -2.05 -6.93 -1.36
CA ILE A 78 -3.46 -6.54 -1.36
C ILE A 78 -4.24 -7.59 -0.57
N PRO A 79 -4.67 -7.27 0.67
CA PRO A 79 -5.53 -8.15 1.42
C PRO A 79 -6.96 -8.08 0.87
N ILE A 80 -7.51 -9.24 0.55
CA ILE A 80 -8.88 -9.43 0.14
C ILE A 80 -9.67 -10.10 1.27
N VAL A 81 -10.88 -9.62 1.51
CA VAL A 81 -11.86 -10.30 2.35
C VAL A 81 -12.81 -11.01 1.41
N LYS A 82 -13.03 -12.30 1.64
CA LYS A 82 -14.08 -13.04 0.95
C LYS A 82 -15.42 -12.63 1.59
N ASP A 83 -16.20 -11.82 0.91
CA ASP A 83 -17.58 -11.54 1.32
C ASP A 83 -18.52 -12.52 0.61
N GLU A 84 -18.94 -13.57 1.32
CA GLU A 84 -19.98 -14.51 0.87
C GLU A 84 -21.36 -14.14 1.45
N GLY A 85 -21.62 -12.85 1.65
CA GLY A 85 -22.90 -12.37 2.15
C GLY A 85 -24.07 -12.80 1.26
N LYS A 86 -25.20 -13.16 1.91
CA LYS A 86 -26.48 -13.59 1.31
C LYS A 86 -27.03 -12.64 0.23
N GLY A 87 -26.54 -11.40 0.16
CA GLY A 87 -26.90 -10.36 -0.81
C GLY A 87 -26.01 -10.25 -2.05
N GLY A 88 -24.91 -11.03 -2.15
CA GLY A 88 -24.15 -11.19 -3.39
C GLY A 88 -23.38 -9.96 -3.87
N ASP A 89 -22.95 -9.07 -2.97
CA ASP A 89 -22.13 -7.92 -3.37
C ASP A 89 -20.73 -8.45 -3.79
N ARG A 90 -20.46 -8.45 -5.09
CA ARG A 90 -19.27 -9.11 -5.65
C ARG A 90 -18.04 -8.23 -5.44
N ASP A 91 -17.30 -8.49 -4.37
CA ASP A 91 -16.01 -7.85 -4.11
C ASP A 91 -14.91 -8.45 -5.01
N PHE A 92 -14.80 -7.91 -6.22
CA PHE A 92 -13.72 -8.26 -7.15
C PHE A 92 -12.54 -7.31 -7.04
N LEU A 93 -11.33 -7.87 -7.08
CA LEU A 93 -10.16 -7.12 -7.47
C LEU A 93 -10.28 -6.81 -8.97
N GLN A 94 -10.57 -5.56 -9.32
CA GLN A 94 -10.67 -5.14 -10.71
C GLN A 94 -9.33 -5.31 -11.43
N TRP A 95 -9.38 -5.80 -12.67
CA TRP A 95 -8.20 -6.00 -13.52
C TRP A 95 -7.39 -4.72 -13.71
N ASP A 96 -8.04 -3.55 -13.71
CA ASP A 96 -7.37 -2.25 -13.80
C ASP A 96 -6.37 -2.02 -12.68
N THR A 97 -6.63 -2.55 -11.47
CA THR A 97 -5.71 -2.43 -10.33
C THR A 97 -4.44 -3.23 -10.59
N VAL A 98 -4.57 -4.47 -11.07
CA VAL A 98 -3.42 -5.33 -11.40
C VAL A 98 -2.64 -4.74 -12.57
N SER A 99 -3.34 -4.31 -13.61
CA SER A 99 -2.74 -3.68 -14.80
C SER A 99 -1.93 -2.44 -14.46
N LEU A 100 -2.45 -1.57 -13.59
CA LEU A 100 -1.73 -0.40 -13.10
C LEU A 100 -0.46 -0.77 -12.32
N MET A 101 -0.53 -1.81 -11.47
CA MET A 101 0.65 -2.28 -10.75
C MET A 101 1.72 -2.83 -11.69
N THR A 102 1.31 -3.59 -12.70
CA THR A 102 2.22 -4.09 -13.75
C THR A 102 2.85 -2.95 -14.53
N LEU A 103 2.09 -1.92 -14.91
CA LEU A 103 2.61 -0.72 -15.58
C LEU A 103 3.70 -0.02 -14.73
N LEU A 104 3.51 0.01 -13.40
CA LEU A 104 4.46 0.57 -12.45
C LEU A 104 5.61 -0.38 -12.09
N GLN A 105 5.68 -1.57 -12.69
CA GLN A 105 6.64 -2.63 -12.38
C GLN A 105 6.61 -3.06 -10.91
N VAL A 106 5.40 -3.13 -10.34
CA VAL A 106 5.13 -3.57 -8.98
C VAL A 106 4.49 -4.95 -9.02
N TYR A 107 5.10 -5.93 -8.37
CA TYR A 107 4.53 -7.27 -8.23
C TYR A 107 3.36 -7.25 -7.25
N VAL A 108 2.25 -7.88 -7.61
CA VAL A 108 1.04 -7.94 -6.78
C VAL A 108 0.97 -9.29 -6.09
N VAL A 109 0.90 -9.26 -4.77
CA VAL A 109 0.61 -10.43 -3.92
C VAL A 109 -0.81 -10.26 -3.38
N VAL A 110 -1.69 -11.19 -3.71
CA VAL A 110 -3.06 -11.21 -3.18
C VAL A 110 -3.06 -12.06 -1.93
N ALA A 111 -3.35 -11.43 -0.80
CA ALA A 111 -3.40 -12.11 0.50
C ALA A 111 -4.84 -12.20 1.00
N TYR A 112 -5.16 -13.22 1.80
CA TYR A 112 -6.49 -13.38 2.37
C TYR A 112 -6.43 -13.45 3.89
N TYR A 113 -7.55 -13.11 4.53
CA TYR A 113 -7.69 -13.27 5.97
C TYR A 113 -8.09 -14.69 6.30
N GLU A 114 -7.26 -15.41 7.06
CA GLU A 114 -7.54 -16.77 7.51
C GLU A 114 -8.38 -16.78 8.80
N ARG A 115 -8.02 -15.95 9.78
CA ARG A 115 -8.69 -15.87 11.09
C ARG A 115 -8.90 -14.43 11.51
N ALA A 116 -10.12 -14.14 11.96
CA ALA A 116 -10.47 -12.88 12.61
C ALA A 116 -10.65 -13.13 14.11
N THR A 117 -9.97 -12.36 14.95
CA THR A 117 -10.17 -12.37 16.41
C THR A 117 -11.01 -11.16 16.82
N LEU A 118 -11.96 -11.39 17.73
CA LEU A 118 -12.87 -10.35 18.19
C LEU A 118 -12.13 -9.40 19.15
N ASN A 119 -11.97 -8.14 18.73
CA ASN A 119 -11.25 -7.14 19.51
C ASN A 119 -12.11 -6.64 20.70
N HIS A 120 -11.77 -7.08 21.93
CA HIS A 120 -12.55 -6.83 23.16
C HIS A 120 -12.55 -5.37 23.65
N ARG A 121 -11.72 -4.50 23.04
CA ARG A 121 -11.66 -3.05 23.34
C ARG A 121 -12.41 -2.17 22.33
N ILE A 122 -13.14 -2.77 21.38
CA ILE A 122 -13.78 -2.17 20.19
C ILE A 122 -12.81 -2.05 18.98
N LYS A 123 -13.13 -2.86 17.94
CA LYS A 123 -12.79 -2.78 16.49
C LYS A 123 -11.38 -3.15 15.97
N LYS A 124 -11.39 -4.14 15.06
CA LYS A 124 -10.38 -4.62 14.06
C LYS A 124 -8.97 -5.00 14.53
N VAL A 125 -8.70 -6.31 14.49
CA VAL A 125 -7.38 -6.86 14.12
C VAL A 125 -7.63 -8.05 13.20
N SER A 126 -6.99 -8.04 12.05
CA SER A 126 -7.19 -9.03 11.00
C SER A 126 -5.80 -9.54 10.59
N ARG A 127 -5.53 -10.80 10.91
CA ARG A 127 -4.24 -11.45 10.65
C ARG A 127 -4.20 -11.81 9.16
N ILE A 128 -3.28 -11.19 8.42
CA ILE A 128 -3.03 -11.50 7.02
C ILE A 128 -2.04 -12.66 7.00
N ILE A 129 -2.39 -13.73 6.29
CA ILE A 129 -1.44 -14.80 5.92
C ILE A 129 -1.03 -14.52 4.48
N ILE A 130 0.27 -14.53 4.24
CA ILE A 130 0.91 -14.26 2.94
C ILE A 130 1.33 -15.58 2.34
#